data_AF-A0A918KV90-F1
#
_entry.id   AF-A0A918KV90-F1
#
_cell.length_a   1.000
_cell.length_b   1.000
_cell.length_c   1.000
_cell.angle_alpha   90.00
_cell.angle_beta   90.00
_cell.angle_gamma   90.00
#
_symmetry.space_group_name_H-M   'P 1'
#
loop_
_entity.id
_entity.type
_entity.pdbx_description
1 polymer ?
#
loop_
_entity_poly.entity_id
_entity_poly.type
_entity_poly.pdbx_seq_one_letter_code
_entity_poly.pdbx_strand_id
1 'polypeptide(L)'
;MSPDTLRWAQWTLADEPFRLGELPIAWQVSAREDVTTPLAQWSAYFTPDVPGEVLVDFLLALDARDQPTTGFTRPELVLDAVTAHGWLRDVDQPDAGATDPTFTSHLSLGEVPPLIQDADPHALTVEADEAGPAGWQAWAEPVLGAPCLWAVSFSASVPHDIVAAFAASLSSTAPVLRRVLPESTRDRLLRAPAG
;
A
#
# COMPACT_ATOMS: atom_id res chain seq x y z
N MET A 1 -14.07 -12.37 -3.29
CA MET A 1 -13.79 -12.92 -1.94
C MET A 1 -13.30 -14.34 -2.11
N SER A 2 -12.26 -14.72 -1.36
CA SER A 2 -11.61 -16.02 -1.55
C SER A 2 -12.49 -17.19 -1.09
N PRO A 3 -12.51 -18.32 -1.83
CA PRO A 3 -13.24 -19.52 -1.43
C PRO A 3 -12.77 -20.11 -0.09
N ASP A 4 -11.49 -19.92 0.24
CA ASP A 4 -10.84 -20.47 1.44
C ASP A 4 -11.12 -19.68 2.72
N THR A 5 -11.74 -18.49 2.63
CA THR A 5 -11.96 -17.54 3.73
C THR A 5 -10.69 -17.05 4.44
N LEU A 6 -9.51 -17.24 3.87
CA LEU A 6 -8.23 -16.80 4.44
C LEU A 6 -7.90 -15.35 4.10
N ARG A 7 -8.57 -14.78 3.10
CA ARG A 7 -8.37 -13.41 2.62
C ARG A 7 -9.71 -12.76 2.29
N TRP A 8 -9.88 -11.51 2.71
CA TRP A 8 -11.08 -10.74 2.46
C TRP A 8 -10.75 -9.29 2.18
N ALA A 9 -11.70 -8.63 1.51
CA ALA A 9 -11.68 -7.19 1.31
C ALA A 9 -13.04 -6.67 1.77
N GLN A 10 -13.04 -5.59 2.56
CA GLN A 10 -14.24 -4.93 3.01
C GLN A 10 -14.21 -3.46 2.63
N TRP A 11 -15.37 -2.95 2.22
CA TRP A 11 -15.57 -1.52 2.06
C TRP A 11 -15.87 -0.93 3.44
N THR A 12 -15.05 0.01 3.87
CA THR A 12 -15.14 0.59 5.21
C THR A 12 -16.12 1.77 5.17
N LEU A 13 -17.07 1.82 6.12
CA LEU A 13 -18.01 2.94 6.22
C LEU A 13 -17.22 4.23 6.52
N ALA A 14 -17.63 5.34 5.89
CA ALA A 14 -17.00 6.66 6.06
C ALA A 14 -17.05 7.22 7.50
N ASP A 15 -17.72 6.52 8.42
CA ASP A 15 -17.84 6.87 9.84
C ASP A 15 -16.72 6.24 10.71
N GLU A 16 -15.78 5.50 10.14
CA GLU A 16 -14.57 5.12 10.89
C GLU A 16 -13.75 6.37 11.24
N PRO A 17 -13.31 6.54 12.51
CA PRO A 17 -12.53 7.70 12.93
C PRO A 17 -11.09 7.71 12.36
N PHE A 18 -10.68 6.61 11.73
CA PHE A 18 -9.32 6.40 11.24
C PHE A 18 -9.14 7.01 9.84
N ARG A 19 -8.04 7.74 9.65
CA ARG A 19 -7.70 8.46 8.42
C ARG A 19 -6.24 8.25 8.06
N LEU A 20 -5.95 8.26 6.76
CA LEU A 20 -4.59 8.30 6.22
C LEU A 20 -4.40 9.61 5.46
N GLY A 21 -3.46 10.46 5.89
CA GLY A 21 -3.22 11.75 5.26
C GLY A 21 -4.49 12.62 5.17
N GLU A 22 -5.28 12.68 6.25
CA GLU A 22 -6.59 13.35 6.35
C GLU A 22 -7.73 12.74 5.50
N LEU A 23 -7.46 11.69 4.72
CA LEU A 23 -8.46 11.00 3.89
C LEU A 23 -9.12 9.85 4.65
N PRO A 24 -10.43 9.63 4.47
CA PRO A 24 -11.10 8.46 5.04
C PRO A 24 -10.60 7.18 4.37
N ILE A 25 -10.69 6.06 5.09
CA ILE A 25 -10.49 4.74 4.49
C ILE A 25 -11.69 4.39 3.61
N ALA A 26 -11.42 3.87 2.41
CA ALA A 26 -12.43 3.29 1.53
C ALA A 26 -12.41 1.76 1.58
N TRP A 27 -11.22 1.15 1.62
CA TRP A 27 -11.08 -0.31 1.60
C TRP A 27 -10.09 -0.78 2.65
N GLN A 28 -10.42 -1.90 3.27
CA GLN A 28 -9.49 -2.71 4.05
C GLN A 28 -9.38 -4.09 3.41
N VAL A 29 -8.16 -4.54 3.16
CA VAL A 29 -7.83 -5.90 2.73
C VAL A 29 -7.06 -6.57 3.85
N SER A 30 -7.45 -7.79 4.19
CA SER A 30 -6.84 -8.51 5.29
C SER A 30 -6.67 -9.98 4.93
N ALA A 31 -5.70 -10.62 5.56
CA ALA A 31 -5.54 -12.06 5.51
C ALA A 31 -5.23 -12.65 6.87
N ARG A 32 -5.50 -13.94 7.01
CA ARG A 32 -5.26 -14.75 8.20
C ARG A 32 -4.63 -16.09 7.81
N GLU A 33 -3.93 -16.68 8.77
CA GLU A 33 -3.22 -17.95 8.55
C GLU A 33 -4.18 -19.15 8.55
N ASP A 34 -5.17 -19.13 9.46
CA ASP A 34 -6.11 -20.23 9.67
C ASP A 34 -7.55 -19.72 9.73
N VAL A 35 -8.49 -20.49 9.18
CA VAL A 35 -9.93 -20.19 9.17
C VAL A 35 -10.55 -20.14 10.58
N THR A 36 -9.93 -20.81 11.55
CA THR A 36 -10.31 -20.87 12.96
C THR A 36 -9.90 -19.62 13.72
N THR A 37 -8.92 -18.86 13.23
CA THR A 37 -8.49 -17.59 13.83
C THR A 37 -9.45 -16.47 13.40
N PRO A 38 -10.14 -15.81 14.34
CA PRO A 38 -11.09 -14.75 14.00
C PRO A 38 -10.42 -13.42 13.62
N LEU A 39 -9.12 -13.27 13.91
CA LEU A 39 -8.37 -12.04 13.69
C LEU A 39 -7.57 -12.10 12.37
N ALA A 40 -7.42 -10.94 11.75
CA ALA A 40 -6.47 -10.75 10.66
C ALA A 40 -5.05 -10.87 11.18
N GLN A 41 -4.20 -11.59 10.46
CA GLN A 41 -2.75 -11.62 10.72
C GLN A 41 -2.10 -10.30 10.29
N TRP A 42 -2.58 -9.72 9.19
CA TRP A 42 -2.16 -8.43 8.67
C TRP A 42 -3.32 -7.73 7.99
N SER A 43 -3.24 -6.41 7.86
CA SER A 43 -4.21 -5.60 7.14
C SER A 43 -3.55 -4.52 6.29
N ALA A 44 -4.16 -4.21 5.16
CA ALA A 44 -3.81 -3.13 4.26
C ALA A 44 -5.01 -2.20 4.09
N TYR A 45 -4.79 -0.90 4.19
CA TYR A 45 -5.82 0.13 4.21
C TYR A 45 -5.60 1.09 3.04
N PHE A 46 -6.68 1.38 2.32
CA PHE A 46 -6.66 2.18 1.10
C PHE A 46 -7.69 3.29 1.20
N THR A 47 -7.29 4.53 0.93
CA THR A 47 -8.21 5.66 0.80
C THR A 47 -8.95 5.61 -0.54
N PRO A 48 -9.95 6.49 -0.77
CA PRO A 48 -10.44 6.76 -2.11
C PRO A 48 -9.30 7.14 -3.08
N ASP A 49 -9.60 7.02 -4.37
CA ASP A 49 -8.76 7.48 -5.48
C ASP A 49 -7.37 6.83 -5.65
N VAL A 50 -7.05 5.80 -4.85
CA VAL A 50 -5.94 4.89 -5.14
C VAL A 50 -6.10 4.32 -6.55
N PRO A 51 -5.05 4.34 -7.41
CA PRO A 51 -5.14 3.84 -8.77
C PRO A 51 -5.61 2.38 -8.82
N GLY A 52 -6.67 2.12 -9.59
CA GLY A 52 -7.34 0.82 -9.60
C GLY A 52 -6.46 -0.31 -10.12
N GLU A 53 -5.57 -0.03 -11.07
CA GLU A 53 -4.57 -0.96 -11.60
C GLU A 53 -3.62 -1.47 -10.51
N VAL A 54 -3.18 -0.57 -9.63
CA VAL A 54 -2.28 -0.92 -8.52
C VAL A 54 -3.00 -1.77 -7.49
N LEU A 55 -4.27 -1.44 -7.18
CA LEU A 55 -5.10 -2.25 -6.31
C LEU A 55 -5.39 -3.63 -6.91
N VAL A 56 -5.61 -3.73 -8.22
CA VAL A 56 -5.82 -5.00 -8.92
C VAL A 56 -4.57 -5.88 -8.85
N ASP A 57 -3.40 -5.33 -9.16
CA ASP A 57 -2.15 -6.09 -9.12
C ASP A 57 -1.79 -6.56 -7.70
N PHE A 58 -2.06 -5.73 -6.69
CA PHE A 58 -1.98 -6.13 -5.28
C PHE A 58 -2.92 -7.30 -4.96
N LEU A 59 -4.18 -7.23 -5.37
CA LEU A 59 -5.16 -8.29 -5.12
C LEU A 59 -4.83 -9.58 -5.89
N LEU A 60 -4.29 -9.48 -7.11
CA LEU A 60 -3.82 -10.63 -7.88
C LEU A 60 -2.59 -11.28 -7.23
N ALA A 61 -1.64 -10.49 -6.75
CA ALA A 61 -0.49 -10.98 -6.02
C ALA A 61 -0.89 -11.68 -4.73
N LEU A 62 -1.92 -11.15 -4.04
CA LEU A 62 -2.52 -11.81 -2.87
C LEU A 62 -3.25 -13.11 -3.26
N ASP A 63 -4.04 -13.12 -4.34
CA ASP A 63 -4.82 -14.28 -4.79
C ASP A 63 -3.92 -15.44 -5.23
N ALA A 64 -2.78 -15.14 -5.87
CA ALA A 64 -1.81 -16.13 -6.32
C ALA A 64 -1.10 -16.89 -5.19
N ARG A 65 -1.27 -16.50 -3.92
CA ARG A 65 -0.65 -17.17 -2.78
C ARG A 65 -1.47 -18.34 -2.28
N ASP A 66 -0.78 -19.46 -2.06
CA ASP A 66 -1.31 -20.57 -1.27
C ASP A 66 -1.35 -20.23 0.23
N GLN A 67 -0.34 -19.48 0.71
CA GLN A 67 -0.22 -19.05 2.11
C GLN A 67 -0.14 -17.52 2.19
N PRO A 68 -1.24 -16.82 2.50
CA PRO A 68 -1.30 -15.36 2.39
C PRO A 68 -0.57 -14.61 3.51
N THR A 69 -0.22 -15.29 4.61
CA THR A 69 0.46 -14.69 5.78
C THR A 69 1.95 -15.00 5.84
N THR A 70 2.44 -15.96 5.06
CA THR A 70 3.82 -16.41 5.12
C THR A 70 4.64 -15.69 4.06
N GLY A 71 5.72 -15.01 4.44
CA GLY A 71 6.63 -14.39 3.48
C GLY A 71 7.86 -13.81 4.17
N PHE A 72 8.97 -14.55 4.14
CA PHE A 72 10.28 -14.08 4.64
C PHE A 72 11.08 -13.35 3.55
N THR A 73 10.39 -12.59 2.71
CA THR A 73 11.08 -11.68 1.79
C THR A 73 11.58 -10.49 2.58
N ARG A 74 12.67 -9.87 2.14
CA ARG A 74 13.21 -8.73 2.86
C ARG A 74 12.56 -7.43 2.38
N PRO A 75 12.52 -6.37 3.21
CA PRO A 75 11.94 -5.07 2.84
C PRO A 75 12.57 -4.47 1.57
N GLU A 76 13.84 -4.77 1.27
CA GLU A 76 14.51 -4.19 0.10
C GLU A 76 13.84 -4.59 -1.22
N LEU A 77 13.08 -5.69 -1.25
CA LEU A 77 12.32 -6.10 -2.44
C LEU A 77 11.32 -5.03 -2.89
N VAL A 78 10.73 -4.29 -1.96
CA VAL A 78 9.77 -3.22 -2.29
C VAL A 78 10.48 -2.02 -2.91
N LEU A 79 11.66 -1.66 -2.39
CA LEU A 79 12.49 -0.60 -2.96
C LEU A 79 13.08 -0.99 -4.32
N ASP A 80 13.48 -2.24 -4.47
CA ASP A 80 13.97 -2.78 -5.73
C ASP A 80 12.86 -2.75 -6.80
N ALA A 81 11.61 -3.03 -6.43
CA ALA A 81 10.47 -2.93 -7.33
C ALA A 81 10.27 -1.51 -7.88
N VAL A 82 10.28 -0.47 -7.03
CA VAL A 82 10.11 0.92 -7.52
C VAL A 82 11.34 1.45 -8.26
N THR A 83 12.54 1.10 -7.82
CA THR A 83 13.79 1.57 -8.43
C THR A 83 14.03 0.93 -9.80
N ALA A 84 13.54 -0.30 -10.04
CA ALA A 84 13.51 -0.90 -11.36
C ALA A 84 12.73 -0.06 -12.40
N HIS A 85 11.80 0.77 -11.93
CA HIS A 85 11.02 1.70 -12.75
C HIS A 85 11.50 3.17 -12.66
N GLY A 86 12.69 3.39 -12.09
CA GLY A 86 13.36 4.69 -12.10
C GLY A 86 12.98 5.63 -10.97
N TRP A 87 12.27 5.14 -9.94
CA TRP A 87 12.08 5.92 -8.71
C TRP A 87 13.42 6.14 -7.99
N LEU A 88 13.52 7.26 -7.28
CA LEU A 88 14.71 7.68 -6.57
C LEU A 88 14.60 7.22 -5.11
N ARG A 89 15.60 6.51 -4.59
CA ARG A 89 15.70 6.23 -3.15
C ARG A 89 15.87 7.55 -2.38
N ASP A 90 15.29 7.61 -1.20
CA ASP A 90 15.49 8.74 -0.28
C ASP A 90 16.99 8.86 0.05
N VAL A 91 17.52 10.08 0.01
CA VAL A 91 18.94 10.36 0.31
C VAL A 91 19.22 10.21 1.80
N ASP A 92 18.28 10.61 2.64
CA ASP A 92 18.43 10.58 4.10
C ASP A 92 18.15 9.17 4.64
N GLN A 93 17.26 8.42 3.98
CA GLN A 93 16.86 7.06 4.38
C GLN A 93 16.76 6.09 3.18
N PRO A 94 17.88 5.76 2.52
CA PRO A 94 17.89 4.99 1.26
C PRO A 94 17.37 3.55 1.38
N ASP A 95 17.30 3.02 2.60
CA ASP A 95 16.79 1.68 2.89
C ASP A 95 15.34 1.70 3.39
N ALA A 96 14.73 2.88 3.52
CA ALA A 96 13.39 3.05 4.05
C ALA A 96 12.47 3.88 3.15
N GLY A 97 12.94 4.52 2.08
CA GLY A 97 12.07 5.37 1.27
C GLY A 97 12.46 5.46 -0.20
N ALA A 98 11.47 5.76 -1.03
CA ALA A 98 11.63 6.13 -2.42
C ALA A 98 10.54 7.11 -2.87
N THR A 99 10.85 7.94 -3.87
CA THR A 99 9.91 8.87 -4.48
C THR A 99 9.99 8.79 -6.00
N ASP A 100 8.87 9.04 -6.66
CA ASP A 100 8.84 9.10 -8.12
C ASP A 100 9.65 10.32 -8.63
N PRO A 101 10.14 10.30 -9.89
CA PRO A 101 10.96 11.39 -10.43
C PRO A 101 10.30 12.78 -10.47
N THR A 102 8.97 12.84 -10.38
CA THR A 102 8.21 14.09 -10.32
C THR A 102 7.93 14.57 -8.90
N PHE A 103 8.32 13.81 -7.88
CA PHE A 103 8.11 14.11 -6.46
C PHE A 103 6.63 14.31 -6.11
N THR A 104 5.76 13.53 -6.74
CA THR A 104 4.30 13.57 -6.50
C THR A 104 3.77 12.31 -5.83
N SER A 105 4.55 11.25 -5.80
CA SER A 105 4.25 9.96 -5.21
C SER A 105 5.45 9.49 -4.39
N HIS A 106 5.14 8.89 -3.25
CA HIS A 106 6.09 8.51 -2.25
C HIS A 106 5.77 7.11 -1.75
N LEU A 107 6.83 6.40 -1.36
CA LEU A 107 6.78 5.11 -0.70
C LEU A 107 7.77 5.16 0.47
N SER A 108 7.34 4.78 1.66
CA SER A 108 8.19 4.77 2.85
C SER A 108 7.87 3.59 3.77
N LEU A 109 8.91 3.05 4.41
CA LEU A 109 8.85 2.10 5.51
C LEU A 109 9.08 2.88 6.79
N GLY A 110 8.05 2.95 7.63
CA GLY A 110 8.10 3.70 8.87
C GLY A 110 7.03 3.25 9.82
N GLU A 111 6.95 3.90 10.97
CA GLU A 111 5.93 3.62 11.97
C GLU A 111 4.52 3.69 11.35
N VAL A 112 3.75 2.62 11.52
CA VAL A 112 2.38 2.59 11.01
C VAL A 112 1.48 3.53 11.83
N PRO A 113 0.53 4.22 11.19
CA PRO A 113 -0.44 5.02 11.90
C PRO A 113 -1.18 4.21 12.98
N PRO A 114 -1.58 4.85 14.09
CA PRO A 114 -2.35 4.18 15.13
C PRO A 114 -3.65 3.61 14.55
N LEU A 115 -4.14 2.49 15.10
CA LEU A 115 -5.36 1.76 14.68
C LEU A 115 -5.22 0.85 13.45
N ILE A 116 -4.04 0.80 12.80
CA ILE A 116 -3.74 -0.24 11.80
C ILE A 116 -3.75 -1.60 12.50
N GLN A 117 -4.60 -2.52 12.03
CA GLN A 117 -4.73 -3.87 12.60
C GLN A 117 -3.60 -4.79 12.13
N ASP A 118 -2.87 -5.34 13.09
CA ASP A 118 -1.82 -6.33 12.88
C ASP A 118 -1.87 -7.37 14.02
N ALA A 119 -1.57 -8.63 13.73
CA ALA A 119 -1.50 -9.67 14.77
C ALA A 119 -0.10 -9.83 15.37
N ASP A 120 0.89 -9.03 14.95
CA ASP A 120 2.23 -9.03 15.52
C ASP A 120 2.16 -8.67 17.02
N PRO A 121 2.48 -9.62 17.92
CA PRO A 121 2.48 -9.35 19.35
C PRO A 121 3.53 -8.31 19.75
N HIS A 122 4.55 -8.03 18.91
CA HIS A 122 5.50 -6.95 19.17
C HIS A 122 4.81 -5.58 19.24
N ALA A 123 3.69 -5.38 18.55
CA ALA A 123 2.87 -4.17 18.67
C ALA A 123 2.29 -3.98 20.09
N LEU A 124 2.22 -5.04 20.91
CA LEU A 124 1.72 -4.99 22.28
C LEU A 124 2.82 -4.74 23.32
N THR A 125 4.10 -4.81 22.93
CA THR A 125 5.26 -4.70 23.83
C THR A 125 6.06 -3.41 23.69
N VAL A 126 5.73 -2.57 22.71
CA VAL A 126 6.35 -1.25 22.50
C VAL A 126 6.03 -0.36 23.71
N GLU A 127 7.07 0.01 24.48
CA GLU A 127 6.95 1.01 25.55
C GLU A 127 6.62 2.39 24.94
N ALA A 128 6.00 3.29 25.71
CA ALA A 128 5.49 4.57 25.17
C ALA A 128 6.53 5.50 24.50
N ASP A 129 7.82 5.24 24.68
CA ASP A 129 8.95 5.99 24.09
C ASP A 129 9.69 5.18 22.97
N GLU A 130 9.20 3.99 22.62
CA GLU A 130 9.81 3.13 21.59
C GLU A 130 9.04 3.26 20.27
N ALA A 131 9.75 3.23 19.13
CA ALA A 131 9.10 3.37 17.82
C ALA A 131 8.13 2.20 17.58
N GLY A 132 6.91 2.51 17.15
CA GLY A 132 5.90 1.50 16.82
C GLY A 132 6.32 0.56 15.68
N PRO A 133 5.53 -0.50 15.42
CA PRO A 133 5.84 -1.46 14.37
C PRO A 133 5.94 -0.75 13.00
N ALA A 134 6.99 -1.08 12.24
CA ALA A 134 7.26 -0.46 10.95
C ALA A 134 6.50 -1.18 9.83
N GLY A 135 5.76 -0.42 9.02
CA GLY A 135 5.01 -0.91 7.88
C GLY A 135 5.18 0.00 6.67
N TRP A 136 4.89 -0.55 5.49
CA TRP A 136 4.99 0.20 4.25
C TRP A 136 3.81 1.15 4.08
N GLN A 137 4.10 2.35 3.60
CA GLN A 137 3.11 3.39 3.34
C GLN A 137 3.39 3.99 1.97
N ALA A 138 2.36 4.28 1.22
CA ALA A 138 2.46 4.95 -0.07
C ALA A 138 1.41 6.05 -0.17
N TRP A 139 1.76 7.20 -0.73
CA TRP A 139 0.83 8.31 -0.89
C TRP A 139 1.18 9.14 -2.12
N ALA A 140 0.19 9.87 -2.63
CA ALA A 140 0.39 10.88 -3.64
C ALA A 140 0.12 12.27 -3.09
N GLU A 141 1.14 13.11 -3.17
CA GLU A 141 1.16 14.51 -2.76
C GLU A 141 1.48 15.37 -3.99
N PRO A 142 0.48 16.00 -4.64
CA PRO A 142 0.67 16.61 -5.96
C PRO A 142 1.67 17.76 -6.01
N VAL A 143 1.89 18.39 -4.86
CA VAL A 143 2.80 19.48 -4.57
C VAL A 143 3.20 19.32 -3.10
N LEU A 144 4.48 19.46 -2.78
CA LEU A 144 4.96 19.38 -1.40
C LEU A 144 4.20 20.34 -0.46
N GLY A 145 3.76 19.83 0.68
CA GLY A 145 2.86 20.44 1.65
C GLY A 145 1.36 20.36 1.32
N ALA A 146 0.96 19.82 0.17
CA ALA A 146 -0.45 19.72 -0.20
C ALA A 146 -1.14 18.50 0.44
N PRO A 147 -2.47 18.53 0.64
CA PRO A 147 -3.21 17.35 1.05
C PRO A 147 -2.97 16.18 0.09
N CYS A 148 -2.87 14.97 0.64
CA CYS A 148 -2.76 13.75 -0.15
C CYS A 148 -3.98 13.61 -1.08
N LEU A 149 -3.75 13.15 -2.31
CA LEU A 149 -4.85 12.72 -3.19
C LEU A 149 -5.36 11.33 -2.81
N TRP A 150 -4.42 10.47 -2.44
CA TRP A 150 -4.68 9.12 -1.93
C TRP A 150 -3.52 8.71 -1.02
N ALA A 151 -3.79 7.77 -0.14
CA ALA A 151 -2.82 7.13 0.73
C ALA A 151 -3.17 5.66 0.95
N VAL A 152 -2.13 4.87 1.19
CA VAL A 152 -2.19 3.44 1.48
C VAL A 152 -1.25 3.16 2.65
N SER A 153 -1.70 2.32 3.58
CA SER A 153 -0.87 1.83 4.68
C SER A 153 -0.97 0.31 4.80
N PHE A 154 0.18 -0.35 4.83
CA PHE A 154 0.35 -1.77 5.03
C PHE A 154 0.84 -2.01 6.45
N SER A 155 0.15 -2.87 7.20
CA SER A 155 0.61 -3.27 8.53
C SER A 155 1.98 -3.98 8.46
N ALA A 156 2.70 -4.03 9.58
CA ALA A 156 4.07 -4.55 9.62
C ALA A 156 4.18 -6.03 9.16
N SER A 157 3.15 -6.83 9.42
CA SER A 157 3.09 -8.25 9.05
C SER A 157 2.68 -8.50 7.59
N VAL A 158 2.41 -7.47 6.77
CA VAL A 158 2.09 -7.69 5.35
C VAL A 158 3.33 -8.22 4.64
N PRO A 159 3.26 -9.39 3.96
CA PRO A 159 4.39 -9.93 3.23
C PRO A 159 4.97 -8.96 2.20
N HIS A 160 6.28 -8.72 2.25
CA HIS A 160 6.94 -7.70 1.43
C HIS A 160 6.85 -7.97 -0.08
N ASP A 161 6.65 -9.21 -0.51
CA ASP A 161 6.43 -9.52 -1.93
C ASP A 161 5.05 -9.08 -2.44
N ILE A 162 4.02 -9.08 -1.60
CA ILE A 162 2.71 -8.51 -1.94
C ILE A 162 2.83 -6.98 -2.04
N VAL A 163 3.52 -6.35 -1.09
CA VAL A 163 3.81 -4.90 -1.15
C VAL A 163 4.67 -4.57 -2.37
N ALA A 164 5.63 -5.42 -2.74
CA ALA A 164 6.46 -5.23 -3.92
C ALA A 164 5.65 -5.30 -5.23
N ALA A 165 4.61 -6.13 -5.31
CA ALA A 165 3.70 -6.15 -6.46
C ALA A 165 2.91 -4.84 -6.59
N PHE A 166 2.41 -4.30 -5.47
CA PHE A 166 1.81 -2.98 -5.42
C PHE A 166 2.81 -1.90 -5.87
N ALA A 167 4.02 -1.91 -5.32
CA ALA A 167 5.09 -0.96 -5.64
C ALA A 167 5.51 -1.00 -7.11
N ALA A 168 5.66 -2.20 -7.70
CA ALA A 168 5.96 -2.38 -9.11
C ALA A 168 4.86 -1.78 -10.00
N SER A 169 3.59 -2.04 -9.68
CA SER A 169 2.46 -1.48 -10.43
C SER A 169 2.38 0.04 -10.30
N LEU A 170 2.57 0.56 -9.08
CA LEU A 170 2.55 2.00 -8.78
C LEU A 170 3.63 2.78 -9.52
N SER A 171 4.83 2.20 -9.63
CA SER A 171 5.97 2.83 -10.27
C SER A 171 6.05 2.59 -11.77
N SER A 172 5.24 1.68 -12.30
CA SER A 172 5.20 1.33 -13.72
C SER A 172 4.86 2.52 -14.61
N THR A 173 5.61 2.66 -15.70
CA THR A 173 5.33 3.64 -16.77
C THR A 173 4.51 3.03 -17.91
N ALA A 174 4.04 1.79 -17.76
CA ALA A 174 3.22 1.13 -18.76
C ALA A 174 1.88 1.85 -18.93
N PRO A 175 1.39 2.03 -20.17
CA PRO A 175 0.11 2.68 -20.41
C PRO A 175 -1.04 1.83 -19.86
N VAL A 176 -1.95 2.47 -19.13
CA VAL A 176 -3.15 1.82 -18.55
C VAL A 176 -4.39 2.21 -19.34
N LEU A 177 -5.24 1.24 -19.63
CA LEU A 177 -6.53 1.49 -20.29
C LEU A 177 -7.48 2.18 -19.32
N ARG A 178 -7.96 3.38 -19.70
CA ARG A 178 -8.93 4.16 -18.92
C ARG A 178 -10.12 4.55 -19.79
N ARG A 179 -11.32 4.22 -19.32
CA ARG A 179 -12.57 4.69 -19.96
C ARG A 179 -12.80 6.19 -19.73
N VAL A 180 -12.41 6.68 -18.56
CA VAL A 180 -12.49 8.09 -18.15
C VAL A 180 -11.16 8.48 -17.54
N LEU A 181 -10.59 9.60 -18.00
CA LEU A 181 -9.37 10.15 -17.41
C LEU A 181 -9.72 10.94 -16.14
N PRO A 182 -9.05 10.70 -15.01
CA PRO A 182 -9.27 11.48 -13.80
C PRO A 182 -8.99 12.96 -14.06
N GLU A 183 -9.93 13.83 -13.67
CA GLU A 183 -9.83 15.26 -13.96
C GLU A 183 -8.60 15.90 -13.28
N SER A 184 -8.25 15.41 -12.08
CA SER A 184 -7.06 15.81 -11.33
C SER A 184 -5.72 15.54 -12.03
N THR A 185 -5.70 14.65 -13.03
CA THR A 185 -4.48 14.23 -13.75
C THR A 185 -4.52 14.54 -15.24
N ARG A 186 -5.54 15.27 -15.72
CA ARG A 186 -5.80 15.49 -17.16
C ARG A 186 -4.58 16.05 -17.91
N ASP A 187 -3.83 16.95 -17.30
CA ASP A 187 -2.66 17.61 -17.90
C ASP A 187 -1.32 16.94 -17.52
N ARG A 188 -1.37 15.88 -16.71
CA ARG A 188 -0.20 15.13 -16.22
C ARG A 188 -0.02 13.76 -16.90
N LEU A 189 -1.01 13.32 -17.69
CA LEU A 189 -0.98 12.02 -18.34
C LEU A 189 -0.65 12.14 -19.83
N LEU A 190 0.28 11.29 -20.29
CA LEU A 190 0.50 11.04 -21.71
C LEU A 190 -0.53 10.00 -22.21
N ARG A 191 -1.11 10.25 -23.38
CA ARG A 191 -2.05 9.31 -24.02
C ARG A 191 -1.34 8.54 -25.12
N ALA A 192 -1.34 7.21 -25.02
CA ALA A 192 -0.96 6.36 -26.14
C ALA A 192 -2.03 6.48 -27.25
N PRO A 193 -1.63 6.51 -28.53
CA PRO A 193 -2.59 6.46 -29.63
C PRO A 193 -3.43 5.17 -29.55
N ALA A 194 -4.72 5.26 -29.90
CA ALA A 194 -5.58 4.09 -29.99
C ALA A 194 -5.06 3.19 -31.13
N GLY A 195 -4.68 1.96 -30.79
CA GLY A 195 -4.31 0.92 -31.76
C GLY A 195 -5.51 0.32 -32.47
#